data_AF-A0A961XMN8-F1
#
_entry.id   AF-A0A961XMN8-F1
#
_cell.length_a   1.000
_cell.length_b   1.000
_cell.length_c   1.000
_cell.angle_alpha   90.00
_cell.angle_beta   90.00
_cell.angle_gamma   90.00
#
_symmetry.space_group_name_H-M   'P 1'
#
loop_
_entity.id
_entity.type
_entity.pdbx_description
1 polymer ?
#
loop_
_entity_poly.entity_id
_entity_poly.type
_entity_poly.pdbx_seq_one_letter_code
_entity_poly.pdbx_strand_id
1 'polypeptide(L)' 'VWFGIYLVIVVEMAQITPPVGFNLFVIQGLTGRNLFDIARATTPFFLLMVVMVVLLAAFPDIALWLPRTMFSGF' A
#
# COMPACT_ATOMS: atom_id res chain seq x y z
N VAL A 1 0.54 -13.92 10.13
CA VAL A 1 1.16 -12.57 10.16
C VAL A 1 1.53 -12.10 8.77
N TRP A 2 2.46 -12.75 8.06
CA TRP A 2 2.87 -12.37 6.69
C TRP A 2 1.69 -12.15 5.71
N PHE A 3 0.78 -13.12 5.58
CA PHE A 3 -0.38 -13.00 4.68
C PHE A 3 -1.30 -11.84 5.06
N GLY A 4 -1.44 -11.56 6.37
CA GLY A 4 -2.20 -10.40 6.85
C GLY A 4 -1.55 -9.08 6.45
N ILE A 5 -0.22 -8.97 6.56
CA ILE A 5 0.54 -7.79 6.12
C ILE A 5 0.41 -7.60 4.60
N TYR A 6 0.53 -8.70 3.84
CA TYR A 6 0.29 -8.70 2.39
C TYR A 6 -1.11 -8.17 2.05
N LEU A 7 -2.16 -8.68 2.71
CA LEU A 7 -3.52 -8.22 2.49
C LEU A 7 -3.71 -6.74 2.82
N VAL A 8 -3.16 -6.25 3.94
CA VAL A 8 -3.25 -4.83 4.32
C VAL A 8 -2.65 -3.95 3.22
N ILE A 9 -1.47 -4.28 2.69
CA ILE A 9 -0.84 -3.46 1.64
C ILE A 9 -1.66 -3.48 0.34
N VAL A 10 -2.23 -4.63 -0.04
CA VAL A 10 -3.11 -4.73 -1.22
C VAL A 10 -4.39 -3.90 -1.04
N VAL A 11 -4.97 -3.89 0.17
CA VAL A 11 -6.14 -3.06 0.48
C VAL A 11 -5.80 -1.57 0.40
N GLU A 12 -4.67 -1.14 0.95
CA GLU A 12 -4.19 0.24 0.85
C GLU A 12 -3.94 0.64 -0.62
N MET A 13 -3.41 -0.27 -1.43
CA MET A 13 -3.18 -0.04 -2.86
C MET A 13 -4.50 0.19 -3.62
N ALA A 14 -5.57 -0.51 -3.23
CA ALA A 14 -6.89 -0.29 -3.82
C ALA A 14 -7.43 1.13 -3.52
N GLN A 15 -7.16 1.68 -2.34
CA GLN A 15 -7.64 3.01 -1.94
C GLN A 15 -7.00 4.17 -2.74
N ILE A 16 -5.84 3.94 -3.35
CA ILE A 16 -5.14 4.94 -4.17
C ILE A 16 -5.30 4.73 -5.69
N THR A 17 -6.09 3.75 -6.11
CA THR A 17 -6.32 3.43 -7.54
C THR A 17 -7.76 3.80 -7.94
N PRO A 18 -8.01 4.44 -9.11
CA PRO A 18 -9.32 5.01 -9.45
C PRO A 18 -10.59 4.13 -9.43
N PRO A 19 -10.59 2.78 -9.51
CA PRO A 19 -11.84 2.02 -9.37
C PRO A 19 -12.39 1.96 -7.93
N VAL A 20 -11.56 2.17 -6.90
CA VAL A 20 -12.00 2.23 -5.48
C VAL A 20 -11.62 3.57 -4.85
N GLY A 21 -10.35 3.99 -4.98
CA GLY A 21 -9.93 5.39 -5.02
C GLY A 21 -10.25 6.29 -3.83
N PHE A 22 -10.62 5.75 -2.67
CA PHE A 22 -11.06 6.52 -1.50
C PHE A 22 -10.13 7.70 -1.18
N ASN A 23 -8.82 7.46 -1.10
CA ASN A 23 -7.84 8.50 -0.79
C ASN A 23 -7.74 9.55 -1.91
N LEU A 24 -7.93 9.14 -3.17
CA LEU A 24 -7.97 10.06 -4.31
C LEU A 24 -9.23 10.94 -4.28
N PHE A 25 -10.39 10.37 -3.90
CA PHE A 25 -11.65 11.11 -3.79
C PHE A 25 -11.62 12.14 -2.67
N VAL A 26 -10.98 11.83 -1.54
CA VAL A 26 -10.76 12.79 -0.46
C VAL A 26 -9.92 13.98 -0.96
N ILE A 27 -8.80 13.71 -1.66
CA ILE A 27 -7.95 14.78 -2.21
C ILE A 27 -8.69 15.58 -3.29
N GLN A 28 -9.50 14.92 -4.13
CA GLN A 28 -10.35 15.60 -5.10
C GLN A 28 -11.32 16.57 -4.41
N GLY A 29 -11.96 16.16 -3.32
CA GLY A 29 -12.87 17.02 -2.55
C GLY A 29 -12.17 18.23 -1.92
N LEU A 30 -10.91 18.08 -1.50
CA LEU A 30 -10.12 19.17 -0.90
C LEU A 30 -9.52 20.13 -1.94
N THR A 31 -9.15 19.64 -3.12
CA THR A 31 -8.38 20.40 -4.12
C THR A 31 -9.19 20.86 -5.32
N GLY A 32 -10.34 20.23 -5.59
CA GLY A 32 -11.14 20.46 -6.80
C GLY A 32 -10.47 20.00 -8.11
N ARG A 33 -9.32 19.33 -8.05
CA ARG A 33 -8.59 18.84 -9.24
C ARG A 33 -9.25 17.60 -9.80
N ASN A 34 -9.00 17.32 -11.08
CA ASN A 34 -9.51 16.10 -11.71
C ASN A 34 -8.91 14.85 -11.06
N LEU A 35 -9.74 13.81 -10.86
CA LEU A 35 -9.32 12.54 -10.24
C LEU A 35 -8.12 11.91 -10.97
N PHE A 36 -8.09 11.97 -12.31
CA PHE A 36 -7.00 11.40 -13.10
C PHE A 36 -5.69 12.18 -12.94
N ASP A 37 -5.76 13.50 -12.75
CA ASP A 37 -4.57 14.31 -12.47
C ASP A 37 -3.97 13.95 -11.11
N ILE A 38 -4.83 13.75 -10.11
CA ILE A 38 -4.42 13.32 -8.77
C ILE A 38 -3.84 11.90 -8.82
N ALA A 39 -4.52 10.96 -9.51
CA ALA A 39 -4.06 9.58 -9.69
C ALA A 39 -2.70 9.52 -10.39
N ARG A 40 -2.48 10.38 -11.38
CA ARG A 40 -1.20 10.50 -12.08
C ARG A 40 -0.10 11.03 -11.15
N ALA A 41 -0.43 12.00 -10.30
CA ALA A 41 0.51 12.53 -9.31
C ALA A 41 0.89 11.49 -8.23
N THR A 42 -0.02 10.58 -7.88
CA THR A 42 0.23 9.50 -6.90
C THR A 42 0.82 8.22 -7.52
N THR A 43 0.95 8.14 -8.84
CA THR A 43 1.54 7.00 -9.56
C THR A 43 2.93 6.56 -9.04
N PRO A 44 3.91 7.45 -8.73
CA PRO A 44 5.18 6.99 -8.17
C PRO A 44 5.02 6.26 -6.83
N PHE A 45 4.07 6.68 -5.99
CA PHE A 45 3.78 6.00 -4.73
C PHE A 45 3.13 4.63 -4.97
N PHE A 46 2.19 4.55 -5.92
CA PHE A 46 1.60 3.28 -6.33
C PHE A 46 2.66 2.26 -6.80
N LEU A 47 3.63 2.71 -7.61
CA LEU A 47 4.72 1.83 -8.07
C LEU A 47 5.56 1.29 -6.90
N LEU A 48 5.85 2.12 -5.89
CA LEU A 48 6.56 1.68 -4.69
C LEU A 48 5.76 0.61 -3.92
N MET A 49 4.44 0.75 -3.84
CA MET A 49 3.58 -0.25 -3.21
C MET A 49 3.57 -1.57 -4.00
N VAL A 50 3.52 -1.51 -5.34
CA VAL A 50 3.62 -2.71 -6.18
C VAL A 50 4.96 -3.42 -5.97
N VAL A 51 6.07 -2.68 -5.95
CA VAL A 51 7.41 -3.23 -5.66
C VAL A 51 7.43 -3.88 -4.27
N MET A 52 6.87 -3.22 -3.25
CA MET A 52 6.77 -3.76 -1.89
C MET A 52 5.98 -5.08 -1.86
N VAL A 53 4.86 -5.17 -2.57
CA VAL A 53 4.04 -6.38 -2.65
C VAL A 53 4.79 -7.52 -3.34
N VAL A 54 5.48 -7.24 -4.44
CA VAL A 54 6.31 -8.25 -5.14
C VAL A 54 7.45 -8.73 -4.24
N LEU A 55 8.13 -7.82 -3.55
CA LEU A 55 9.21 -8.18 -2.62
C LEU A 55 8.70 -9.00 -1.44
N LEU A 56 7.56 -8.63 -0.85
CA LEU A 56 6.95 -9.40 0.24
C LEU A 56 6.46 -10.78 -0.22
N ALA A 57 5.98 -10.88 -1.46
CA ALA A 57 5.59 -12.15 -2.06
C ALA A 57 6.79 -13.07 -2.30
N ALA A 58 7.91 -12.52 -2.78
CA ALA A 58 9.13 -13.28 -3.05
C ALA A 58 9.93 -13.61 -1.77
N PHE A 59 9.92 -12.70 -0.78
CA PHE A 59 10.71 -12.79 0.46
C PHE A 59 9.81 -12.57 1.68
N PRO A 60 9.05 -13.59 2.11
CA PRO A 60 8.12 -13.47 3.22
C PRO A 60 8.78 -13.16 4.57
N ASP A 61 10.06 -13.48 4.72
CA ASP A 61 10.85 -13.19 5.92
C ASP A 61 10.92 -11.70 6.24
N ILE A 62 10.80 -10.80 5.25
CA ILE A 62 10.78 -9.34 5.47
C ILE A 62 9.65 -8.97 6.44
N ALA A 63 8.47 -9.57 6.28
CA ALA A 63 7.31 -9.29 7.14
C ALA A 63 7.38 -9.99 8.50
N LEU A 64 8.20 -11.04 8.61
CA LEU A 64 8.32 -11.88 9.81
C LEU A 64 9.51 -11.50 10.68
N TRP A 65 10.47 -10.72 10.16
CA TRP A 65 11.65 -10.30 10.89
C TRP A 65 11.31 -9.57 12.19
N LEU A 66 10.48 -8.52 12.11
CA LEU A 66 10.08 -7.74 13.28
C LEU A 66 9.27 -8.58 14.30
N PRO A 67 8.27 -9.37 13.90
CA PRO A 67 7.64 -10.33 14.82
C PRO A 67 8.64 -11.27 15.50
N ARG A 68 9.58 -11.86 14.74
CA ARG A 68 10.56 -12.79 15.32
C ARG A 68 11.43 -12.11 16.38
N THR A 69 11.92 -10.89 16.12
CA THR A 69 12.79 -10.17 17.07
C THR A 69 12.04 -9.64 18.29
N MET A 70 10.77 -9.27 18.15
CA MET A 70 9.94 -8.83 19.27
C MET A 70 9.48 -9.98 20.18
N PHE A 71 9.18 -11.15 19.61
CA PHE A 71 8.73 -12.31 20.39
C PHE A 71 9.87 -13.20 20.90
N SER A 72 11.09 -13.07 20.37
CA SER A 72 12.27 -13.81 20.87
C SER A 72 12.87 -13.23 22.16
N GLY A 73 12.36 -12.09 22.64
CA GLY A 73 12.82 -11.42 23.87
C GLY A 73 12.08 -11.83 25.16
N PHE A 74 11.20 -12.84 25.08
CA PHE A 74 10.48 -13.41 26.22
C PHE A 74 10.91 -14.87 26.47
#